data_AF-U1FJD8-F1
#
_entry.id   AF-U1FJD8-F1
#
_cell.length_a   1.000
_cell.length_b   1.000
_cell.length_c   1.000
_cell.angle_alpha   90.00
_cell.angle_beta   90.00
_cell.angle_gamma   90.00
#
_symmetry.space_group_name_H-M   'P 1'
#
loop_
_entity.id
_entity.type
_entity.pdbx_description
1 polymer ?
#
loop_
_entity_poly.entity_id
_entity_poly.type
_entity_poly.pdbx_seq_one_letter_code
_entity_poly.pdbx_strand_id
1 'polypeptide(L)' 'MHNCFEGCTKLAAATLKCNYNPAVLYKDEEGNEVKAFKDVFKGCTSLKNNSVKVPSAQVAAYKAGAGTMGANKDWFAAE' A
#
# COMPACT_ATOMS: atom_id res chain seq x y z
N MET A 1 0.26 3.92 8.16
CA MET A 1 -1.01 3.50 7.57
C MET A 1 -1.00 1.98 7.53
N HIS A 2 -1.46 1.33 8.59
CA HIS A 2 -1.52 -0.13 8.68
C HIS A 2 -2.97 -0.58 8.46
N ASN A 3 -3.20 -1.56 7.58
CA ASN A 3 -4.52 -2.18 7.30
C ASN A 3 -5.66 -1.21 6.91
N CYS A 4 -5.37 0.02 6.50
CA CYS A 4 -6.39 1.07 6.35
C CYS A 4 -7.53 0.70 5.39
N PHE A 5 -7.26 -0.09 4.35
CA PHE A 5 -8.27 -0.58 3.41
C PHE A 5 -8.32 -2.10 3.37
N GLU A 6 -7.83 -2.79 4.40
CA GLU A 6 -7.87 -4.25 4.43
C GLU A 6 -9.31 -4.75 4.29
N GLY A 7 -9.52 -5.70 3.38
CA GLY A 7 -10.84 -6.28 3.10
C GLY A 7 -11.83 -5.36 2.38
N CYS A 8 -11.42 -4.14 1.97
CA CYS A 8 -12.29 -3.24 1.21
C CYS A 8 -12.46 -3.72 -0.23
N THR A 9 -13.33 -4.71 -0.44
CA THR A 9 -13.55 -5.37 -1.74
C THR A 9 -14.15 -4.45 -2.81
N LYS A 10 -14.85 -3.38 -2.40
CA LYS A 10 -15.47 -2.39 -3.30
C LYS A 10 -14.60 -1.17 -3.60
N LEU A 11 -13.39 -1.07 -3.03
CA LEU A 11 -12.49 0.05 -3.29
C LEU A 11 -11.99 -0.02 -4.74
N ALA A 12 -12.44 0.92 -5.58
CA ALA A 12 -12.11 0.95 -7.00
C ALA A 12 -10.91 1.86 -7.33
N ALA A 13 -10.67 2.88 -6.50
CA ALA A 13 -9.55 3.81 -6.65
C ALA A 13 -9.19 4.46 -5.30
N ALA A 14 -7.94 4.92 -5.18
CA ALA A 14 -7.47 5.71 -4.04
C ALA A 14 -6.41 6.73 -4.50
N THR A 15 -6.20 7.77 -3.71
CA THR A 15 -5.07 8.71 -3.88
C THR A 15 -4.36 8.85 -2.55
N LEU A 16 -3.08 8.46 -2.48
CA LEU A 16 -2.24 8.64 -1.31
C LEU A 16 -1.37 9.88 -1.54
N LYS A 17 -1.37 10.82 -0.59
CA LYS A 17 -0.67 12.12 -0.71
C LYS A 17 0.66 12.19 0.05
N CYS A 18 1.23 11.04 0.40
CA CYS A 18 2.44 10.95 1.21
C CYS A 18 3.53 10.15 0.48
N ASN A 19 4.76 10.28 0.97
CA ASN A 19 5.87 9.44 0.50
C ASN A 19 5.68 8.01 1.01
N TYR A 20 6.21 7.05 0.25
CA TYR A 20 6.27 5.68 0.72
C TYR A 20 7.18 5.59 1.95
N ASN A 21 6.72 4.94 3.01
CA ASN A 21 7.49 4.77 4.24
C ASN A 21 7.76 3.28 4.52
N PRO A 22 9.00 2.78 4.34
CA PRO A 22 9.37 1.40 4.61
C PRO A 22 9.67 1.12 6.09
N ALA A 23 9.59 2.12 6.98
CA ALA A 23 10.00 1.98 8.37
C ALA A 23 9.25 0.85 9.10
N VAL A 24 9.99 0.12 9.93
CA VAL A 24 9.43 -0.78 10.94
C VAL A 24 8.94 0.10 12.09
N LEU A 25 7.66 -0.05 12.45
CA LEU A 25 7.06 0.70 13.56
C LEU A 25 7.26 -0.01 14.89
N TYR A 26 7.10 -1.34 14.90
CA TYR A 26 7.25 -2.19 16.07
C TYR A 26 7.43 -3.66 15.64
N LYS A 27 7.64 -4.55 16.61
CA LYS A 27 7.56 -6.00 16.43
C LYS A 27 6.30 -6.52 17.13
N ASP A 28 5.58 -7.44 16.49
CA ASP A 28 4.41 -8.08 17.12
C ASP A 28 4.84 -9.09 18.22
N GLU A 29 3.85 -9.71 18.88
CA GLU A 29 4.09 -10.65 19.99
C GLU A 29 4.90 -11.88 19.57
N GLU A 30 4.86 -12.22 18.28
CA GLU A 30 5.62 -13.30 17.65
C GLU A 30 7.01 -12.84 17.18
N GLY A 31 7.34 -11.56 17.37
CA GLY A 31 8.63 -10.97 17.03
C GLY A 31 8.77 -10.52 15.57
N ASN A 32 7.70 -10.55 14.77
CA ASN A 32 7.73 -10.14 13.38
C ASN A 32 7.70 -8.61 13.24
N GLU A 33 8.45 -8.08 12.29
CA GLU A 33 8.45 -6.64 12.00
C GLU A 33 7.13 -6.17 11.39
N VAL A 34 6.56 -5.12 11.98
CA VAL A 34 5.37 -4.45 11.45
C VAL A 34 5.79 -3.15 10.78
N LYS A 35 5.69 -3.12 9.45
CA LYS A 35 6.04 -1.96 8.63
C LYS A 35 4.91 -0.92 8.60
N ALA A 36 5.27 0.34 8.41
CA ALA A 36 4.34 1.47 8.43
C ALA A 36 3.21 1.40 7.40
N PHE A 37 3.42 0.64 6.32
CA PHE A 37 2.49 0.45 5.21
C PHE A 37 2.08 -1.02 5.06
N LYS A 38 2.24 -1.84 6.11
CA LYS A 38 1.86 -3.26 6.06
C LYS A 38 0.37 -3.41 5.76
N ASP A 39 0.07 -4.23 4.75
CA ASP A 39 -1.26 -4.74 4.39
C ASP A 39 -2.34 -3.67 4.11
N VAL A 40 -1.93 -2.46 3.69
CA VAL A 40 -2.84 -1.34 3.37
C VAL A 40 -3.99 -1.73 2.46
N PHE A 41 -3.74 -2.54 1.43
CA PHE A 41 -4.72 -2.96 0.41
C PHE A 41 -4.98 -4.47 0.40
N LYS A 42 -4.58 -5.17 1.46
CA LYS A 42 -4.76 -6.63 1.54
C LYS A 42 -6.25 -6.97 1.42
N GLY A 43 -6.60 -7.87 0.49
CA GLY A 43 -7.99 -8.26 0.24
C GLY A 43 -8.82 -7.23 -0.55
N CYS A 44 -8.23 -6.16 -1.08
CA CYS A 44 -8.89 -5.30 -2.06
C CYS A 44 -8.99 -6.01 -3.41
N THR A 45 -10.19 -6.38 -3.83
CA THR A 45 -10.42 -7.16 -5.06
C THR A 45 -10.85 -6.33 -6.27
N SER A 46 -11.33 -5.10 -6.06
CA SER A 46 -11.79 -4.21 -7.15
C SER A 46 -10.72 -3.27 -7.71
N LEU A 47 -9.53 -3.21 -7.11
CA LEU A 47 -8.42 -2.38 -7.61
C LEU A 47 -7.83 -2.96 -8.89
N LYS A 48 -7.58 -2.08 -9.86
CA LYS A 48 -7.06 -2.42 -11.20
C LYS A 48 -5.76 -1.64 -11.47
N ASN A 49 -5.17 -1.86 -12.63
CA ASN A 49 -4.00 -1.10 -13.06
C ASN A 49 -4.29 0.40 -12.99
N ASN A 50 -3.35 1.16 -12.41
CA ASN A 50 -3.43 2.60 -12.22
C ASN A 50 -4.58 3.10 -11.30
N SER A 51 -5.24 2.22 -10.53
CA SER A 51 -6.30 2.62 -9.58
C SER A 51 -5.80 3.42 -8.37
N VAL A 52 -4.52 3.32 -8.02
CA VAL A 52 -3.95 3.99 -6.84
C VAL A 52 -2.97 5.08 -7.30
N LYS A 53 -3.36 6.34 -7.10
CA LYS A 53 -2.53 7.51 -7.37
C LYS A 53 -1.62 7.83 -6.19
N VAL A 54 -0.36 8.12 -6.46
CA VAL A 54 0.66 8.51 -5.47
C VAL A 54 1.50 9.68 -6.01
N PRO A 55 2.27 10.41 -5.19
CA PRO A 55 3.10 11.50 -5.68
C PRO A 55 4.03 11.00 -6.79
N SER A 56 4.15 11.75 -7.90
CA SER A 56 4.84 11.27 -9.11
C SER A 56 6.28 10.82 -8.84
N ALA A 57 6.98 11.52 -7.95
CA ALA A 57 8.35 11.17 -7.52
C ALA A 57 8.44 9.88 -6.68
N GLN A 58 7.31 9.34 -6.22
CA GLN A 58 7.23 8.20 -5.32
C GLN A 58 6.69 6.94 -5.99
N VAL A 59 6.27 7.00 -7.27
CA VAL A 59 5.72 5.85 -7.99
C VAL A 59 6.64 4.63 -7.92
N ALA A 60 7.95 4.83 -8.14
CA ALA A 60 8.93 3.75 -8.06
C ALA A 60 9.00 3.11 -6.65
N ALA A 61 8.96 3.94 -5.60
CA ALA A 61 9.02 3.48 -4.21
C ALA A 61 7.75 2.69 -3.83
N TYR A 62 6.56 3.17 -4.21
CA TYR A 62 5.31 2.46 -4.01
C TYR A 62 5.25 1.14 -4.78
N LYS A 63 5.72 1.11 -6.03
CA LYS A 63 5.82 -0.13 -6.81
C LYS A 63 6.76 -1.14 -6.16
N ALA A 64 7.92 -0.71 -5.66
CA ALA A 64 8.85 -1.57 -4.93
C ALA A 64 8.26 -2.07 -3.60
N GLY A 65 7.46 -1.25 -2.93
CA GLY A 65 6.80 -1.56 -1.67
C GLY A 65 5.48 -2.33 -1.77
N ALA A 66 4.98 -2.60 -2.98
CA ALA A 66 3.63 -3.11 -3.21
C ALA A 66 3.33 -4.42 -2.45
N GLY A 67 4.29 -5.34 -2.41
CA GLY A 67 4.14 -6.59 -1.67
C GLY A 67 3.94 -6.39 -0.17
N THR A 68 4.63 -5.41 0.44
CA THR A 68 4.41 -5.05 1.85
C THR A 68 3.00 -4.54 2.09
N MET A 69 2.40 -3.87 1.10
CA MET A 69 1.08 -3.26 1.20
C MET A 69 -0.07 -4.23 0.90
N GLY A 70 0.21 -5.50 0.59
CA GLY A 70 -0.80 -6.43 0.10
C GLY A 70 -1.38 -6.00 -1.25
N ALA A 71 -0.58 -5.35 -2.09
CA ALA A 71 -1.00 -4.72 -3.33
C ALA A 71 -0.29 -5.29 -4.57
N ASN A 72 -0.90 -5.10 -5.74
CA ASN A 72 -0.21 -5.31 -7.01
C ASN A 72 0.57 -4.04 -7.40
N LYS A 73 1.84 -4.19 -7.80
CA LYS A 73 2.70 -3.07 -8.25
C LYS A 73 2.08 -2.28 -9.41
N ASP A 74 1.26 -2.90 -10.24
CA ASP A 74 0.66 -2.26 -11.41
C ASP A 74 -0.55 -1.38 -11.05
N TRP A 75 -1.03 -1.43 -9.80
CA TRP A 75 -2.06 -0.52 -9.30
C TRP A 75 -1.56 0.92 -9.13
N PHE A 76 -0.26 1.11 -8.90
CA PHE A 76 0.31 2.43 -8.60
C PHE A 76 0.66 3.23 -9.87
N ALA A 77 0.15 4.45 -9.93
CA ALA A 77 0.41 5.44 -10.97
C ALA A 77 0.66 6.83 -10.35
N ALA A 78 1.24 7.75 -11.13
CA ALA A 78 1.36 9.15 -10.73
C ALA A 78 -0.03 9.79 -10.58
N GLU A 79 -0.16 10.71 -9.62
CA GLU A 79 -1.36 11.55 -9.43
C GLU A 79 -1.74 12.36 -10.68
#